data_AF-A0AA43L318-F1
#
_entry.id   AF-A0AA43L318-F1
#
_cell.length_a   1.000
_cell.length_b   1.000
_cell.length_c   1.000
_cell.angle_alpha   90.00
_cell.angle_beta   90.00
_cell.angle_gamma   90.00
#
_symmetry.space_group_name_H-M   'P 1'
#
loop_
_entity.id
_entity.type
_entity.pdbx_description
1 polymer ?
#
loop_
_entity_poly.entity_id
_entity_poly.type
_entity_poly.pdbx_seq_one_letter_code
_entity_poly.pdbx_strand_id
1 'polypeptide(L)'
;MRKVYLLTVGLMLLFIFSACDQEQASDSVIKEVTVTSNGRFIQSDLKPLERNTNSEKVNASFQSLIAEPGVSIPYVKLGEIIEIEFSNTAPNSYKLTDYILKDDGTFKYKKETAEPVNVEWADKTATFKLDSNMAAFLSSDSKDYESGETLRGFRLTGEWLDQTKEITFVIRTDAK
;
A
#
# COMPACT_ATOMS: atom_id res chain seq x y z
N MET A 1 37.32 -75.17 -8.88
CA MET A 1 36.87 -75.85 -7.65
C MET A 1 36.53 -74.79 -6.60
N ARG A 2 35.36 -74.94 -5.94
CA ARG A 2 34.90 -74.32 -4.67
C ARG A 2 34.92 -72.78 -4.59
N LYS A 3 33.74 -72.12 -4.57
CA LYS A 3 32.96 -71.73 -3.35
C LYS A 3 33.85 -70.92 -2.39
N VAL A 4 33.49 -69.70 -1.98
CA VAL A 4 32.47 -69.44 -0.96
C VAL A 4 32.12 -67.93 -0.94
N TYR A 5 30.81 -67.65 -0.91
CA TYR A 5 30.15 -66.38 -0.55
C TYR A 5 30.49 -65.93 0.87
N LEU A 6 30.42 -64.64 1.21
CA LEU A 6 29.69 -64.12 2.39
C LEU A 6 29.89 -62.61 2.58
N LEU A 7 28.75 -61.93 2.81
CA LEU A 7 28.54 -60.73 3.65
C LEU A 7 29.34 -59.47 3.27
N THR A 8 28.72 -58.33 2.96
CA THR A 8 27.88 -57.58 3.91
C THR A 8 26.84 -56.69 3.22
N VAL A 9 25.67 -56.69 3.84
CA VAL A 9 24.52 -55.81 3.63
C VAL A 9 24.85 -54.35 3.98
N GLY A 10 24.33 -53.41 3.19
CA GLY A 10 23.94 -52.07 3.66
C GLY A 10 24.94 -50.94 3.43
N LEU A 11 24.69 -50.10 2.43
CA LEU A 11 24.52 -48.67 2.73
C LEU A 11 23.61 -48.02 1.68
N MET A 12 22.41 -47.75 2.16
CA MET A 12 21.32 -47.00 1.56
C MET A 12 21.78 -45.57 1.27
N LEU A 13 21.28 -45.04 0.15
CA LEU A 13 21.12 -43.62 -0.21
C LEU A 13 21.85 -42.58 0.66
N LEU A 14 22.82 -41.90 0.06
CA LEU A 14 23.15 -40.51 0.41
C LEU A 14 23.03 -39.65 -0.84
N PHE A 15 21.77 -39.42 -1.25
CA PHE A 15 21.40 -38.15 -1.89
C PHE A 15 21.35 -37.10 -0.78
N ILE A 16 22.40 -36.30 -0.68
CA ILE A 16 22.25 -34.97 -0.10
C ILE A 16 22.78 -34.02 -1.16
N PHE A 17 21.88 -33.64 -2.07
CA PHE A 17 22.04 -32.40 -2.81
C PHE A 17 22.30 -31.32 -1.76
N SER A 18 23.44 -30.68 -1.84
CA SER A 18 23.66 -29.36 -1.23
C SER A 18 22.73 -28.37 -1.93
N ALA A 19 21.44 -28.45 -1.62
CA ALA A 19 20.60 -27.28 -1.62
C ALA A 19 21.11 -26.47 -0.43
N CYS A 20 22.04 -25.54 -0.71
CA CYS A 20 22.13 -24.36 0.13
C CYS A 20 20.75 -23.72 0.03
N ASP A 21 19.96 -23.98 1.07
CA ASP A 21 18.77 -23.21 1.37
C ASP A 21 19.24 -21.76 1.39
N GLN A 22 18.90 -21.04 0.33
CA GLN A 22 19.06 -19.61 0.32
C GLN A 22 17.97 -19.11 1.25
N GLU A 23 18.27 -19.11 2.55
CA GLU A 23 17.57 -18.29 3.53
C GLU A 23 17.56 -16.88 2.95
N GLN A 24 16.45 -16.54 2.31
CA GLN A 24 16.06 -15.16 2.11
C GLN A 24 15.93 -14.62 3.53
N ALA A 25 17.00 -13.99 3.99
CA ALA A 25 16.93 -12.95 4.98
C ALA A 25 15.88 -11.96 4.46
N SER A 26 14.64 -12.15 4.93
CA SER A 26 13.62 -11.12 4.90
C SER A 26 14.18 -10.01 5.75
N ASP A 27 14.84 -9.07 5.08
CA ASP A 27 15.32 -7.84 5.67
C ASP A 27 14.06 -7.13 6.15
N SER A 28 13.72 -7.31 7.43
CA SER A 28 12.56 -6.72 8.07
C SER A 28 12.84 -5.23 8.25
N VAL A 29 12.81 -4.48 7.15
CA VAL A 29 12.71 -3.03 7.20
C VAL A 29 11.41 -2.74 7.93
N ILE A 30 11.51 -2.39 9.21
CA ILE A 30 10.35 -1.96 10.00
C ILE A 30 9.82 -0.72 9.28
N LYS A 31 8.68 -0.88 8.59
CA LYS A 31 8.03 0.24 7.93
C LYS A 31 7.55 1.20 9.01
N GLU A 32 7.93 2.47 8.88
CA GLU A 32 7.56 3.48 9.87
C GLU A 32 6.03 3.67 9.93
N VAL A 33 5.36 3.45 8.78
CA VAL A 33 3.91 3.52 8.62
C VAL A 33 3.43 2.26 7.90
N THR A 34 2.33 1.70 8.40
CA THR A 34 1.63 0.58 7.78
C THR A 34 0.20 0.99 7.49
N VAL A 35 -0.25 0.78 6.25
CA VAL A 35 -1.63 1.02 5.84
C VAL A 35 -2.30 -0.31 5.56
N THR A 36 -3.47 -0.55 6.15
CA THR A 36 -4.22 -1.78 5.93
C THR A 36 -5.71 -1.54 5.76
N SER A 37 -6.40 -2.52 5.17
CA SER A 37 -7.86 -2.60 5.23
C SER A 37 -8.28 -4.06 5.32
N ASN A 38 -9.07 -4.38 6.35
CA ASN A 38 -9.50 -5.74 6.65
C ASN A 38 -8.32 -6.75 6.70
N GLY A 39 -7.21 -6.36 7.34
CA GLY A 39 -5.98 -7.14 7.44
C GLY A 39 -5.12 -7.22 6.17
N ARG A 40 -5.55 -6.61 5.05
CA ARG A 40 -4.80 -6.59 3.79
C ARG A 40 -3.88 -5.37 3.75
N PHE A 41 -2.62 -5.57 3.40
CA PHE A 41 -1.64 -4.49 3.30
C PHE A 41 -1.92 -3.61 2.07
N ILE A 42 -1.87 -2.30 2.24
CA ILE A 42 -1.95 -1.30 1.18
C ILE A 42 -0.57 -0.65 1.08
N GLN A 43 0.06 -0.70 -0.10
CA GLN A 43 1.36 -0.07 -0.27
C GLN A 43 1.24 1.44 -0.07
N SER A 44 2.14 1.97 0.76
CA SER A 44 2.26 3.39 1.04
C SER A 44 3.70 3.84 0.85
N ASP A 45 3.86 5.08 0.45
CA ASP A 45 5.13 5.80 0.47
C ASP A 45 5.13 6.80 1.64
N LEU A 46 6.28 6.98 2.27
CA LEU A 46 6.50 7.94 3.35
C LEU A 46 7.73 8.77 3.02
N LYS A 47 7.56 10.08 2.98
CA LYS A 47 8.67 11.01 2.68
C LYS A 47 8.55 12.33 3.43
N PRO A 48 9.65 13.09 3.57
CA PRO A 48 9.58 14.46 4.05
C PRO A 48 8.65 15.31 3.17
N LEU A 49 7.86 16.19 3.79
CA LEU A 49 7.02 17.12 3.02
C LEU A 49 7.89 18.21 2.39
N GLU A 50 7.90 18.28 1.06
CA GLU A 50 8.62 19.33 0.36
C GLU A 50 7.93 20.70 0.45
N ARG A 51 8.71 21.76 0.67
CA ARG A 51 8.20 23.14 0.58
C ARG A 51 7.64 23.42 -0.82
N ASN A 52 6.51 24.12 -0.87
CA ASN A 52 5.79 24.48 -2.10
C ASN A 52 5.33 23.27 -2.93
N THR A 53 4.79 22.22 -2.28
CA THR A 53 4.21 21.09 -3.02
C THR A 53 3.05 21.57 -3.92
N ASN A 54 3.17 21.34 -5.22
CA ASN A 54 2.15 21.62 -6.22
C ASN A 54 1.48 20.32 -6.70
N SER A 55 0.48 20.41 -7.58
CA SER A 55 -0.23 19.23 -8.08
C SER A 55 0.67 18.24 -8.83
N GLU A 56 1.69 18.72 -9.54
CA GLU A 56 2.62 17.86 -10.29
C GLU A 56 3.44 16.97 -9.35
N LYS A 57 3.94 17.54 -8.25
CA LYS A 57 4.68 16.79 -7.24
C LYS A 57 3.81 15.77 -6.51
N VAL A 58 2.55 16.11 -6.23
CA VAL A 58 1.61 15.17 -5.62
C VAL A 58 1.25 14.04 -6.58
N ASN A 59 0.99 14.35 -7.86
CA ASN A 59 0.82 13.33 -8.89
C ASN A 59 2.02 12.39 -8.88
N ALA A 60 3.25 12.90 -8.95
CA ALA A 60 4.46 12.09 -8.97
C ALA A 60 4.54 11.08 -7.81
N SER A 61 4.07 11.44 -6.59
CA SER A 61 3.97 10.49 -5.47
C SER A 61 3.05 9.30 -5.78
N PHE A 62 1.87 9.56 -6.36
CA PHE A 62 0.93 8.50 -6.74
C PHE A 62 1.42 7.70 -7.94
N GLN A 63 2.03 8.37 -8.93
CA GLN A 63 2.58 7.69 -10.11
C GLN A 63 3.68 6.70 -9.73
N SER A 64 4.54 7.03 -8.76
CA SER A 64 5.59 6.09 -8.33
C SER A 64 5.01 4.85 -7.67
N LEU A 65 3.96 4.99 -6.86
CA LEU A 65 3.27 3.85 -6.24
C LEU A 65 2.61 2.94 -7.27
N ILE A 66 2.04 3.50 -8.34
CA ILE A 66 1.37 2.74 -9.40
C ILE A 66 2.38 2.06 -10.34
N ALA A 67 3.52 2.72 -10.59
CA ALA A 67 4.56 2.20 -11.47
C ALA A 67 5.44 1.12 -10.84
N GLU A 68 5.28 0.85 -9.53
CA GLU A 68 6.09 -0.13 -8.80
C GLU A 68 5.89 -1.55 -9.39
N PRO A 69 6.93 -2.17 -9.98
CA PRO A 69 6.79 -3.46 -10.63
C PRO A 69 6.42 -4.57 -9.65
N GLY A 70 5.44 -5.40 -10.02
CA GLY A 70 5.04 -6.57 -9.23
C GLY A 70 4.15 -6.25 -8.03
N VAL A 71 3.77 -4.99 -7.81
CA VAL A 71 2.76 -4.62 -6.81
C VAL A 71 1.43 -4.33 -7.50
N SER A 72 0.38 -5.06 -7.08
CA SER A 72 -0.98 -4.78 -7.49
C SER A 72 -1.65 -3.82 -6.50
N ILE A 73 -2.34 -2.80 -7.01
CA ILE A 73 -3.14 -1.89 -6.20
C ILE A 73 -4.36 -2.66 -5.65
N PRO A 74 -4.55 -2.76 -4.33
CA PRO A 74 -5.61 -3.55 -3.75
C PRO A 74 -6.98 -2.91 -3.96
N TYR A 75 -8.00 -3.75 -4.17
CA TYR A 75 -9.40 -3.34 -4.12
C TYR A 75 -9.87 -3.23 -2.66
N VAL A 76 -10.44 -2.09 -2.28
CA VAL A 76 -11.08 -1.85 -0.98
C VAL A 76 -12.55 -1.51 -1.22
N LYS A 77 -13.45 -2.25 -0.59
CA LYS A 77 -14.89 -2.05 -0.76
C LYS A 77 -15.34 -0.78 -0.03
N LEU A 78 -16.28 -0.04 -0.61
CA LEU A 78 -16.93 1.06 0.10
C LEU A 78 -17.55 0.58 1.42
N GLY A 79 -17.34 1.36 2.47
CA GLY A 79 -17.73 1.03 3.84
C GLY A 79 -16.70 0.20 4.63
N GLU A 80 -15.64 -0.32 4.00
CA GLU A 80 -14.52 -0.93 4.74
C GLU A 80 -13.73 0.14 5.52
N ILE A 81 -13.13 -0.29 6.63
CA ILE A 81 -12.22 0.56 7.41
C ILE A 81 -10.82 0.47 6.83
N ILE A 82 -10.19 1.63 6.66
CA ILE A 82 -8.77 1.77 6.35
C ILE A 82 -8.08 2.22 7.64
N GLU A 83 -7.00 1.55 7.98
CA GLU A 83 -6.19 1.78 9.17
C GLU A 83 -4.80 2.24 8.75
N ILE A 84 -4.31 3.32 9.36
CA ILE A 84 -2.96 3.87 9.18
C ILE A 84 -2.28 3.79 10.54
N GLU A 85 -1.37 2.82 10.70
CA GLU A 85 -0.62 2.58 11.92
C GLU A 85 0.77 3.22 11.83
N PHE A 86 1.12 4.01 12.83
CA PHE A 86 2.42 4.65 12.98
C PHE A 86 3.25 3.88 14.02
N SER A 87 4.38 3.29 13.60
CA SER A 87 5.26 2.52 14.48
C SER A 87 5.75 3.30 15.71
N ASN A 88 6.10 4.58 15.50
CA ASN A 88 6.70 5.44 16.53
C ASN A 88 5.66 6.34 17.21
N THR A 89 5.35 7.48 16.62
CA THR A 89 4.45 8.48 17.21
C THR A 89 3.48 8.96 16.13
N ALA A 90 2.21 9.14 16.50
CA ALA A 90 1.25 9.83 15.64
C ALA A 90 1.67 11.30 15.39
N PRO A 91 1.27 11.91 14.27
CA PRO A 91 1.49 13.34 14.05
C PRO A 91 0.67 14.18 15.04
N ASN A 92 1.21 15.33 15.45
CA ASN A 92 0.53 16.31 16.31
C ASN A 92 -0.64 17.00 15.59
N SER A 93 -0.50 17.21 14.28
CA SER A 93 -1.54 17.76 13.41
C SER A 93 -1.52 17.01 12.08
N TYR A 94 -2.67 16.93 11.41
CA TYR A 94 -2.76 16.18 10.16
C TYR A 94 -3.75 16.80 9.18
N LYS A 95 -3.60 16.41 7.92
CA LYS A 95 -4.62 16.56 6.88
C LYS A 95 -4.58 15.33 5.98
N LEU A 96 -5.67 14.58 5.94
CA LEU A 96 -5.88 13.50 4.98
C LEU A 96 -6.78 14.00 3.85
N THR A 97 -6.32 13.83 2.61
CA THR A 97 -7.03 14.26 1.41
C THR A 97 -7.18 13.10 0.45
N ASP A 98 -8.36 12.97 -0.14
CA ASP A 98 -8.72 11.94 -1.10
C ASP A 98 -8.89 12.51 -2.51
N TYR A 99 -8.28 11.85 -3.48
CA TYR A 99 -8.23 12.25 -4.89
C TYR A 99 -8.72 11.12 -5.79
N ILE A 100 -9.54 11.45 -6.79
CA ILE A 100 -9.80 10.54 -7.91
C ILE A 100 -8.63 10.62 -8.90
N LEU A 101 -8.05 9.48 -9.21
CA LEU A 101 -6.89 9.34 -10.10
C LEU A 101 -7.31 8.75 -11.44
N LYS A 102 -6.48 8.99 -12.47
CA LYS A 102 -6.45 8.19 -13.68
C LYS A 102 -5.56 6.97 -13.45
N ASP A 103 -5.60 5.99 -14.37
CA ASP A 103 -4.74 4.80 -14.31
C ASP A 103 -3.24 5.10 -14.28
N ASP A 104 -2.82 6.28 -14.76
CA ASP A 104 -1.42 6.70 -14.73
C ASP A 104 -1.00 7.37 -13.41
N GLY A 105 -1.91 7.51 -12.43
CA GLY A 105 -1.68 8.14 -11.14
C GLY A 105 -1.85 9.65 -11.08
N THR A 106 -2.11 10.29 -12.21
CA THR A 106 -2.41 11.73 -12.21
C THR A 106 -3.83 11.99 -11.75
N PHE A 107 -4.09 13.18 -11.19
CA PHE A 107 -5.44 13.59 -10.87
C PHE A 107 -6.36 13.52 -12.10
N LYS A 108 -7.51 12.85 -11.92
CA LYS A 108 -8.56 12.81 -12.95
C LYS A 108 -9.26 14.15 -13.09
N TYR A 109 -9.47 14.82 -11.95
CA TYR A 109 -10.12 16.11 -11.85
C TYR A 109 -9.16 17.16 -11.27
N LYS A 110 -9.61 18.41 -11.21
CA LYS A 110 -8.80 19.47 -10.59
C LYS A 110 -8.66 19.22 -9.09
N LYS A 111 -7.54 19.65 -8.48
CA LYS A 111 -7.25 19.42 -7.06
C LYS A 111 -8.31 19.95 -6.10
N GLU A 112 -9.13 20.92 -6.52
CA GLU A 112 -10.21 21.52 -5.74
C GLU A 112 -11.40 20.56 -5.55
N THR A 113 -11.47 19.49 -6.34
CA THR A 113 -12.45 18.40 -6.17
C THR A 113 -12.02 17.36 -5.14
N ALA A 114 -10.80 17.49 -4.61
CA ALA A 114 -10.29 16.57 -3.61
C ALA A 114 -11.03 16.75 -2.29
N GLU A 115 -11.42 15.65 -1.67
CA GLU A 115 -12.25 15.66 -0.47
C GLU A 115 -11.38 15.50 0.79
N PRO A 116 -11.58 16.33 1.84
CA PRO A 116 -10.93 16.07 3.12
C PRO A 116 -11.55 14.82 3.76
N VAL A 117 -10.71 13.97 4.34
CA VAL A 117 -11.15 12.77 5.05
C VAL A 117 -10.94 12.98 6.55
N ASN A 118 -12.01 12.80 7.32
CA ASN A 118 -11.93 12.78 8.78
C ASN A 118 -11.46 11.40 9.23
N VAL A 119 -10.51 11.36 10.16
CA VAL A 119 -10.05 10.10 10.75
C VAL A 119 -10.31 10.10 12.25
N GLU A 120 -10.61 8.93 12.78
CA GLU A 120 -10.69 8.65 14.20
C GLU A 120 -9.32 8.15 14.68
N TRP A 121 -8.88 8.67 15.83
CA TRP A 121 -7.56 8.34 16.40
C TRP A 121 -7.71 7.47 17.64
N ALA A 122 -6.91 6.42 17.69
CA ALA A 122 -6.63 5.64 18.90
C ALA A 122 -5.11 5.43 18.99
N ASP A 123 -4.49 6.07 19.98
CA ASP A 123 -3.03 6.09 20.17
C ASP A 123 -2.25 6.45 18.89
N LYS A 124 -1.64 5.45 18.25
CA LYS A 124 -0.79 5.59 17.06
C LYS A 124 -1.48 5.11 15.79
N THR A 125 -2.79 4.97 15.82
CA THR A 125 -3.57 4.46 14.69
C THR A 125 -4.64 5.47 14.32
N ALA A 126 -4.62 5.90 13.05
CA ALA A 126 -5.71 6.61 12.43
C ALA A 126 -6.58 5.63 11.67
N THR A 127 -7.90 5.74 11.83
CA THR A 127 -8.86 4.92 11.10
C THR A 127 -9.89 5.79 10.41
N PHE A 128 -10.34 5.37 9.23
CA PHE A 128 -11.48 5.98 8.57
C PHE A 128 -12.24 4.95 7.75
N LYS A 129 -13.53 5.18 7.58
CA LYS A 129 -14.37 4.37 6.71
C LYS A 129 -14.24 4.89 5.28
N LEU A 130 -14.05 3.99 4.31
CA LEU A 130 -14.01 4.36 2.91
C LEU A 130 -15.41 4.70 2.39
N ASP A 131 -15.81 5.96 2.55
CA ASP A 131 -17.07 6.46 2.01
C ASP A 131 -16.97 6.72 0.49
N SER A 132 -18.13 6.80 -0.17
CA SER A 132 -18.23 7.19 -1.58
C SER A 132 -17.72 8.62 -1.77
N ASN A 133 -16.93 8.85 -2.82
CA ASN A 133 -16.44 10.16 -3.21
C ASN A 133 -17.34 10.75 -4.30
N MET A 134 -17.82 11.98 -4.12
CA MET A 134 -18.79 12.57 -5.05
C MET A 134 -18.20 12.84 -6.44
N ALA A 135 -16.89 13.08 -6.52
CA ALA A 135 -16.21 13.27 -7.80
C ALA A 135 -16.18 11.97 -8.65
N ALA A 136 -16.33 10.78 -8.05
CA ALA A 136 -16.42 9.53 -8.82
C ALA A 136 -17.63 9.49 -9.78
N PHE A 137 -18.70 10.22 -9.46
CA PHE A 137 -19.91 10.32 -10.30
C PHE A 137 -19.80 11.36 -11.42
N LEU A 138 -18.69 12.09 -11.51
CA LEU A 138 -18.49 13.11 -12.54
C LEU A 138 -17.96 12.53 -13.85
N SER A 139 -17.70 11.22 -13.93
CA SER A 139 -17.18 10.61 -15.15
C SER A 139 -18.25 10.41 -16.21
N SER A 140 -17.89 10.69 -17.44
CA SER A 140 -18.68 10.33 -18.63
C SER A 140 -18.27 8.99 -19.25
N ASP A 141 -17.18 8.37 -18.78
CA ASP A 141 -16.77 7.04 -19.24
C ASP A 141 -17.50 5.97 -18.43
N SER A 142 -18.26 5.11 -19.11
CA SER A 142 -19.04 4.07 -18.47
C SER A 142 -18.18 3.04 -17.73
N LYS A 143 -16.92 2.86 -18.16
CA LYS A 143 -15.99 1.90 -17.54
C LYS A 143 -15.67 2.25 -16.10
N ASP A 144 -15.65 3.54 -15.75
CA ASP A 144 -15.34 3.99 -14.39
C ASP A 144 -16.39 3.55 -13.35
N TYR A 145 -17.56 3.12 -13.81
CA TYR A 145 -18.65 2.62 -12.98
C TYR A 145 -18.66 1.10 -12.84
N GLU A 146 -17.75 0.39 -13.51
CA GLU A 146 -17.52 -1.03 -13.29
C GLU A 146 -16.82 -1.25 -11.92
N SER A 147 -16.98 -2.45 -11.37
CA SER A 147 -16.50 -2.73 -10.02
C SER A 147 -14.97 -2.69 -9.95
N GLY A 148 -14.44 -1.93 -8.99
CA GLY A 148 -13.00 -1.76 -8.80
C GLY A 148 -12.28 -0.87 -9.83
N GLU A 149 -13.01 -0.22 -10.73
CA GLU A 149 -12.41 0.66 -11.75
C GLU A 149 -12.14 2.09 -11.26
N THR A 150 -12.65 2.47 -10.09
CA THR A 150 -12.31 3.79 -9.51
C THR A 150 -10.98 3.72 -8.77
N LEU A 151 -9.98 4.47 -9.26
CA LEU A 151 -8.69 4.62 -8.60
C LEU A 151 -8.68 5.84 -7.68
N ARG A 152 -8.36 5.63 -6.40
CA ARG A 152 -8.28 6.70 -5.39
C ARG A 152 -6.90 6.80 -4.78
N GLY A 153 -6.38 8.01 -4.73
CA GLY A 153 -5.12 8.37 -4.10
C GLY A 153 -5.38 9.12 -2.80
N PHE A 154 -4.78 8.66 -1.71
CA PHE A 154 -4.89 9.29 -0.40
C PHE A 154 -3.56 9.90 -0.03
N ARG A 155 -3.61 11.14 0.45
CA ARG A 155 -2.44 11.91 0.88
C ARG A 155 -2.65 12.40 2.30
N LEU A 156 -1.86 11.88 3.24
CA LEU A 156 -1.79 12.37 4.60
C LEU A 156 -0.55 13.25 4.75
N THR A 157 -0.73 14.53 5.06
CA THR A 157 0.36 15.39 5.54
C THR A 157 0.26 15.50 7.05
N GLY A 158 1.34 15.19 7.76
CA GLY A 158 1.38 15.24 9.22
C GLY A 158 2.55 16.08 9.74
N GLU A 159 2.33 16.79 10.85
CA GLU A 159 3.37 17.53 11.57
C GLU A 159 3.79 16.77 12.82
N TRP A 160 5.07 16.44 12.92
CA TRP A 160 5.74 15.95 14.13
C TRP A 160 6.60 17.07 14.72
N LEU A 161 7.17 16.84 15.91
CA LEU A 161 7.95 17.85 16.64
C LEU A 161 9.06 18.50 15.77
N ASP A 162 9.81 17.68 15.03
CA ASP A 162 11.00 18.13 14.30
C ASP A 162 10.83 18.13 12.78
N GLN A 163 9.70 17.64 12.26
CA GLN A 163 9.54 17.41 10.83
C GLN A 163 8.08 17.33 10.40
N THR A 164 7.83 17.72 9.16
CA THR A 164 6.57 17.47 8.46
C THR A 164 6.80 16.35 7.45
N LYS A 165 5.96 15.32 7.47
CA LYS A 165 6.02 14.22 6.51
C LYS A 165 4.74 14.11 5.70
N GLU A 166 4.86 13.45 4.57
CA GLU A 166 3.76 13.05 3.70
C GLU A 166 3.73 11.53 3.59
N ILE A 167 2.53 10.97 3.72
CA ILE A 167 2.22 9.58 3.43
C ILE A 167 1.26 9.57 2.26
N THR A 168 1.55 8.76 1.25
CA THR A 168 0.64 8.53 0.13
C THR A 168 0.36 7.06 -0.04
N PHE A 169 -0.87 6.70 -0.37
CA PHE A 169 -1.25 5.34 -0.75
C PHE A 169 -2.36 5.39 -1.81
N VAL A 170 -2.51 4.29 -2.55
CA VAL A 170 -3.47 4.19 -3.65
C VAL A 170 -4.30 2.91 -3.47
N ILE A 171 -5.59 2.99 -3.76
CA ILE A 171 -6.51 1.85 -3.76
C ILE A 171 -7.39 1.86 -5.01
N ARG A 172 -7.90 0.69 -5.37
CA ARG A 172 -9.04 0.53 -6.28
C ARG A 172 -10.31 0.38 -5.46
N THR A 173 -11.43 0.92 -5.94
CA THR A 173 -12.75 0.80 -5.29
C THR A 173 -13.87 0.97 -6.31
N ASP A 174 -15.11 0.88 -5.84
CA ASP A 174 -16.29 1.14 -6.66
C ASP A 174 -16.65 2.64 -6.62
N ALA A 175 -17.29 3.14 -7.69
CA ALA A 175 -17.85 4.48 -7.68
C ALA A 175 -19.03 4.63 -6.68
N LYS A 176 -19.76 3.53 -6.43
CA LYS A 176 -20.99 3.49 -5.60
C LYS A 176 -21.20 2.15 -4.90
#